data_AF-A0A7L4MXB7-F1
#
_entry.id   AF-A0A7L4MXB7-F1
#
_cell.length_a   1.000
_cell.length_b   1.000
_cell.length_c   1.000
_cell.angle_alpha   90.00
_cell.angle_beta   90.00
_cell.angle_gamma   90.00
#
_symmetry.space_group_name_H-M   'P 1'
#
loop_
_entity.id
_entity.type
_entity.pdbx_description
1 polymer ?
#
loop_
_entity_poly.entity_id
_entity_poly.type
_entity_poly.pdbx_seq_one_letter_code
_entity_poly.pdbx_strand_id
1 'polypeptide(L)'
;QGGLRQSLADLRQQLAWVERLDVTSGPVTGSLSQSVSSKDDVDPENDFQREMSFYQQAQAAVLEALPRLQQLHIPTRRPDDYFAEMAKSDQQMQKIRQKLKSKQEAMERSERAKQLRAMRKYGKKVQTEILQKRQKEKKNMLNAVKKYQKGLSDKLDFLDEEQAPAQGNKKGSASQRIKKGPNAKRRYKNQKFGFGGKKKGSKWNTKESFNDVSGFRSKVAHSKGPAKGGKKALNKRPGKRARQKMKSRAR
;
A
#
# COMPACT_ATOMS: atom_id res chain seq x y z
N GLN A 1 -20.61 53.53 27.61
CA GLN A 1 -19.40 52.70 27.86
C GLN A 1 -18.98 52.63 29.34
N GLY A 2 -19.52 53.46 30.26
CA GLY A 2 -19.15 53.43 31.69
C GLY A 2 -19.54 52.13 32.43
N GLY A 3 -20.72 51.57 32.15
CA GLY A 3 -21.18 50.33 32.80
C GLY A 3 -20.28 49.12 32.54
N LEU A 4 -19.81 48.92 31.28
CA LEU A 4 -18.87 47.83 30.96
C LEU A 4 -17.54 47.96 31.70
N ARG A 5 -17.06 49.19 31.91
CA ARG A 5 -15.83 49.43 32.66
C ARG A 5 -16.00 49.16 34.16
N GLN A 6 -17.17 49.53 34.72
CA GLN A 6 -17.52 49.19 36.11
C GLN A 6 -17.65 47.67 36.29
N SER A 7 -18.40 46.97 35.43
CA SER A 7 -18.52 45.51 35.52
C SER A 7 -17.17 44.81 35.32
N LEU A 8 -16.29 45.32 34.45
CA LEU A 8 -14.92 44.80 34.34
C LEU A 8 -14.15 45.00 35.64
N ALA A 9 -14.24 46.18 36.26
CA ALA A 9 -13.57 46.45 37.53
C ALA A 9 -14.04 45.50 38.64
N ASP A 10 -15.35 45.25 38.72
CA ASP A 10 -15.94 44.34 39.70
C ASP A 10 -15.50 42.87 39.48
N LEU A 11 -15.35 42.45 38.22
CA LEU A 11 -14.94 41.09 37.86
C LEU A 11 -13.43 40.87 37.86
N ARG A 12 -12.64 41.94 37.75
CA ARG A 12 -11.18 41.84 37.59
C ARG A 12 -10.52 41.46 38.90
N GLN A 13 -10.10 40.20 38.99
CA GLN A 13 -9.25 39.72 40.08
C GLN A 13 -7.77 39.97 39.78
N GLN A 14 -7.06 40.58 40.73
CA GLN A 14 -5.61 40.81 40.63
C GLN A 14 -4.84 39.57 41.12
N LEU A 15 -4.81 38.53 40.30
CA LEU A 15 -4.07 37.29 40.58
C LEU A 15 -2.64 37.37 40.04
N ALA A 16 -1.74 36.49 40.52
CA ALA A 16 -0.46 36.31 39.85
C ALA A 16 -0.69 35.70 38.46
N TRP A 17 0.16 36.03 37.48
CA TRP A 17 0.00 35.48 36.13
C TRP A 17 0.04 33.93 36.11
N VAL A 18 0.83 33.33 37.01
CA VAL A 18 0.98 31.87 37.16
C VAL A 18 -0.33 31.17 37.49
N GLU A 19 -1.24 31.86 38.18
CA GLU A 19 -2.55 31.30 38.57
C GLU A 19 -3.56 31.39 37.43
N ARG A 20 -3.35 32.33 36.49
CA ARG A 20 -4.22 32.53 35.33
C ARG A 20 -3.77 31.73 34.11
N LEU A 21 -2.45 31.64 33.90
CA LEU A 21 -1.80 31.05 32.72
C LEU A 21 -2.39 31.56 31.38
N ASP A 22 -2.91 32.78 31.39
CA ASP A 22 -3.56 33.39 30.25
C ASP A 22 -2.53 34.06 29.33
N VAL A 23 -2.64 33.79 28.03
CA VAL A 23 -1.81 34.44 27.00
C VAL A 23 -2.69 34.95 25.90
N THR A 24 -2.57 36.25 25.63
CA THR A 24 -3.27 36.93 24.54
C THR A 24 -2.30 37.19 23.41
N SER A 25 -2.24 36.27 22.45
CA SER A 25 -1.44 36.46 21.23
C SER A 25 -2.18 37.36 20.24
N GLY A 26 -1.48 38.33 19.66
CA GLY A 26 -1.96 39.07 18.49
C GLY A 26 -2.12 38.18 17.24
N PRO A 27 -2.66 38.71 16.13
CA PRO A 27 -2.73 37.97 14.88
C PRO A 27 -1.30 37.60 14.43
N VAL A 28 -1.05 36.30 14.26
CA VAL A 28 0.27 35.78 13.91
C VAL A 28 0.53 36.02 12.43
N THR A 29 1.31 37.05 12.11
CA THR A 29 1.79 37.33 10.75
C THR A 29 3.06 36.52 10.47
N GLY A 30 2.94 35.19 10.42
CA GLY A 30 4.08 34.30 10.24
C GLY A 30 4.70 34.40 8.84
N SER A 31 6.00 34.67 8.78
CA SER A 31 6.87 34.88 7.61
C SER A 31 6.93 33.76 6.54
N LEU A 32 6.16 32.68 6.64
CA LEU A 32 6.10 31.62 5.62
C LEU A 32 4.99 31.82 4.58
N SER A 33 4.07 32.74 4.83
CA SER A 33 3.01 33.13 3.91
C SER A 33 3.12 34.63 3.65
N GLN A 34 4.03 35.01 2.76
CA GLN A 34 4.17 36.37 2.22
C GLN A 34 2.96 36.85 1.40
N SER A 35 1.79 36.22 1.54
CA SER A 35 0.60 36.50 0.74
C SER A 35 -0.70 36.66 1.53
N VAL A 36 -0.68 36.77 2.86
CA VAL A 36 -1.93 36.93 3.63
C VAL A 36 -1.77 38.04 4.67
N SER A 37 -1.60 39.26 4.19
CA SER A 37 -1.37 40.47 4.98
C SER A 37 -2.66 41.27 5.27
N SER A 38 -3.80 40.60 5.37
CA SER A 38 -5.08 41.27 5.68
C SER A 38 -5.99 40.31 6.44
N LYS A 39 -6.62 40.80 7.52
CA LYS A 39 -7.67 40.07 8.26
C LYS A 39 -8.86 39.67 7.38
N ASP A 40 -8.95 40.23 6.17
CA ASP A 40 -10.04 40.07 5.21
C ASP A 40 -9.79 38.97 4.15
N ASP A 41 -8.65 38.27 4.19
CA ASP A 41 -8.21 37.37 3.11
C ASP A 41 -8.26 35.87 3.47
N VAL A 42 -8.65 35.53 4.70
CA VAL A 42 -8.93 34.14 5.08
C VAL A 42 -10.38 33.84 4.74
N ASP A 43 -10.59 33.04 3.68
CA ASP A 43 -11.92 32.55 3.34
C ASP A 43 -12.51 31.79 4.54
N PRO A 44 -13.56 32.31 5.20
CA PRO A 44 -14.12 31.69 6.39
C PRO A 44 -14.73 30.32 6.07
N GLU A 45 -15.04 30.01 4.82
CA GLU A 45 -15.58 28.71 4.40
C GLU A 45 -14.47 27.66 4.17
N ASN A 46 -13.21 28.10 4.05
CA ASN A 46 -12.09 27.19 3.87
C ASN A 46 -11.57 26.64 5.22
N ASP A 47 -12.09 25.47 5.59
CA ASP A 47 -11.75 24.78 6.84
C ASP A 47 -10.24 24.57 7.01
N PHE A 48 -9.49 24.23 5.96
CA PHE A 48 -8.04 24.00 6.08
C PHE A 48 -7.25 25.25 6.43
N GLN A 49 -7.60 26.39 5.82
CA GLN A 49 -6.94 27.67 6.11
C GLN A 49 -7.29 28.14 7.52
N ARG A 50 -8.55 27.96 7.93
CA ARG A 50 -9.03 28.29 9.27
C ARG A 50 -8.38 27.42 10.35
N GLU A 51 -8.28 26.12 10.16
CA GLU A 51 -7.60 25.22 11.10
C GLU A 51 -6.09 25.54 11.19
N MET A 52 -5.47 25.92 10.07
CA MET A 52 -4.06 26.34 10.06
C MET A 52 -3.84 27.63 10.85
N SER A 53 -4.74 28.61 10.73
CA SER A 53 -4.62 29.87 11.49
C SER A 53 -4.80 29.64 12.99
N PHE A 54 -5.76 28.81 13.40
CA PHE A 54 -5.92 28.39 14.81
C PHE A 54 -4.68 27.70 15.34
N TYR A 55 -4.09 26.79 14.55
CA TYR A 55 -2.86 26.10 14.92
C TYR A 55 -1.69 27.08 15.12
N GLN A 56 -1.50 28.04 14.21
CA GLN A 56 -0.43 29.03 14.31
C GLN A 56 -0.61 29.96 15.51
N GLN A 57 -1.84 30.40 15.77
CA GLN A 57 -2.16 31.23 16.94
C GLN A 57 -1.87 30.48 18.25
N ALA A 58 -2.31 29.23 18.36
CA ALA A 58 -2.02 28.39 19.53
C ALA A 58 -0.51 28.16 19.70
N GLN A 59 0.21 27.92 18.60
CA GLN A 59 1.67 27.75 18.64
C GLN A 59 2.38 29.01 19.15
N ALA A 60 2.00 30.19 18.65
CA ALA A 60 2.59 31.45 19.08
C ALA A 60 2.34 31.72 20.57
N ALA A 61 1.11 31.47 21.06
CA ALA A 61 0.79 31.61 22.47
C ALA A 61 1.62 30.66 23.36
N VAL A 62 1.83 29.41 22.93
CA VAL A 62 2.69 28.45 23.65
C VAL A 62 4.15 28.92 23.67
N LEU A 63 4.66 29.43 22.55
CA LEU A 63 6.03 29.96 22.48
C LEU A 63 6.24 31.19 23.36
N GLU A 64 5.20 31.99 23.58
CA GLU A 64 5.23 33.12 24.53
C GLU A 64 5.13 32.65 26.00
N ALA A 65 4.30 31.63 26.28
CA ALA A 65 4.07 31.12 27.64
C ALA A 65 5.27 30.34 28.20
N LEU A 66 5.90 29.49 27.39
CA LEU A 66 7.00 28.61 27.82
C LEU A 66 8.17 29.34 28.49
N PRO A 67 8.74 30.43 27.94
CA PRO A 67 9.85 31.14 28.58
C PRO A 67 9.42 31.78 29.91
N ARG A 68 8.17 32.27 30.02
CA ARG A 68 7.64 32.81 31.29
C ARG A 68 7.56 31.73 32.37
N LEU A 69 7.10 30.53 32.03
CA LEU A 69 7.06 29.39 32.95
C LEU A 69 8.46 28.91 33.36
N GLN A 70 9.43 28.96 32.43
CA GLN A 70 10.82 28.61 32.73
C GLN A 70 11.49 29.61 33.69
N GLN A 71 11.23 30.91 33.54
CA GLN A 71 11.70 31.95 34.47
C GLN A 71 11.20 31.73 35.90
N LEU A 72 10.03 31.13 36.04
CA LEU A 72 9.42 30.78 37.32
C LEU A 72 9.81 29.39 37.82
N HIS A 73 10.73 28.71 37.13
CA HIS A 73 11.21 27.36 37.44
C HIS A 73 10.11 26.29 37.49
N ILE A 74 9.04 26.45 36.71
CA ILE A 74 7.94 25.46 36.62
C ILE A 74 8.26 24.42 35.53
N PRO A 75 8.24 23.11 35.84
CA PRO A 75 8.46 22.07 34.84
C PRO A 75 7.27 21.97 33.87
N THR A 76 7.51 22.16 32.58
CA THR A 76 6.45 22.18 31.56
C THR A 76 6.27 20.86 30.82
N ARG A 77 7.31 20.02 30.76
CA ARG A 77 7.27 18.73 30.06
C ARG A 77 6.77 17.64 30.99
N ARG A 78 5.75 16.90 30.55
CA ARG A 78 5.29 15.67 31.19
C ARG A 78 6.39 14.59 31.09
N PRO A 79 6.88 14.03 32.21
CA PRO A 79 7.78 12.89 32.20
C PRO A 79 7.10 11.64 31.62
N ASP A 80 7.86 10.81 30.88
CA ASP A 80 7.33 9.59 30.28
C ASP A 80 6.95 8.51 31.31
N ASP A 81 7.59 8.55 32.49
CA ASP A 81 7.37 7.63 33.61
C ASP A 81 6.26 8.11 34.59
N TYR A 82 5.61 9.23 34.30
CA TYR A 82 4.52 9.76 35.13
C TYR A 82 3.15 9.29 34.60
N PHE A 83 2.65 8.19 35.19
CA PHE A 83 1.36 7.58 34.85
C PHE A 83 0.22 8.17 35.70
N ALA A 84 -0.43 9.22 35.17
CA ALA A 84 -1.66 9.79 35.71
C ALA A 84 -2.83 9.59 34.73
N GLU A 85 -4.05 9.80 35.21
CA GLU A 85 -5.24 9.74 34.36
C GLU A 85 -5.15 10.80 33.24
N MET A 86 -5.32 10.36 32.00
CA MET A 86 -5.30 11.22 30.81
C MET A 86 -6.73 11.48 30.33
N ALA A 87 -6.94 12.59 29.61
CA ALA A 87 -8.25 12.95 29.06
C ALA A 87 -8.90 11.88 28.15
N LYS A 88 -8.11 10.93 27.62
CA LYS A 88 -8.59 9.78 26.85
C LYS A 88 -7.96 8.50 27.37
N SER A 89 -8.75 7.43 27.46
CA SER A 89 -8.25 6.12 27.88
C SER A 89 -7.28 5.49 26.88
N ASP A 90 -6.34 4.69 27.37
CA ASP A 90 -5.38 3.96 26.53
C ASP A 90 -6.06 3.00 25.56
N GLN A 91 -7.16 2.38 25.99
CA GLN A 91 -7.96 1.52 25.11
C GLN A 91 -8.50 2.29 23.90
N GLN A 92 -8.93 3.53 24.09
CA GLN A 92 -9.37 4.40 22.99
C GLN A 92 -8.19 4.79 22.10
N MET A 93 -7.05 5.16 22.68
CA MET A 93 -5.85 5.50 21.91
C MET A 93 -5.31 4.32 21.10
N GLN A 94 -5.38 3.10 21.63
CA GLN A 94 -5.01 1.89 20.89
C GLN A 94 -5.91 1.67 19.67
N LYS A 95 -7.22 1.90 19.80
CA LYS A 95 -8.17 1.84 18.67
C LYS A 95 -7.84 2.89 17.61
N ILE A 96 -7.48 4.12 18.02
CA ILE A 96 -7.08 5.18 17.09
C ILE A 96 -5.79 4.79 16.35
N ARG A 97 -4.76 4.30 17.07
CA ARG A 97 -3.50 3.82 16.47
C ARG A 97 -3.73 2.70 15.46
N GLN A 98 -4.58 1.72 15.80
CA GLN A 98 -4.96 0.64 14.88
C GLN A 98 -5.61 1.18 13.60
N LYS A 99 -6.51 2.17 13.70
CA LYS A 99 -7.13 2.81 12.54
C LYS A 99 -6.12 3.53 11.67
N LEU A 100 -5.20 4.30 12.26
CA LEU A 100 -4.14 4.99 11.51
C LEU A 100 -3.25 4.00 10.76
N LYS A 101 -2.80 2.94 11.44
CA LYS A 101 -2.01 1.86 10.82
C LYS A 101 -2.77 1.21 9.66
N SER A 102 -4.05 0.91 9.85
CA SER A 102 -4.88 0.30 8.81
C SER A 102 -5.04 1.17 7.57
N LYS A 103 -5.15 2.51 7.74
CA LYS A 103 -5.20 3.47 6.63
C LYS A 103 -3.87 3.51 5.88
N GLN A 104 -2.75 3.55 6.59
CA GLN A 104 -1.43 3.55 6.00
C GLN A 104 -1.17 2.27 5.18
N GLU A 105 -1.48 1.10 5.74
CA GLU A 105 -1.37 -0.19 5.03
C GLU A 105 -2.29 -0.28 3.81
N ALA A 106 -3.48 0.32 3.88
CA ALA A 106 -4.41 0.37 2.74
C ALA A 106 -3.85 1.25 1.60
N MET A 107 -3.29 2.42 1.93
CA MET A 107 -2.64 3.32 0.98
C MET A 107 -1.44 2.64 0.32
N GLU A 108 -0.53 2.08 1.11
CA GLU A 108 0.66 1.38 0.62
C GLU A 108 0.29 0.18 -0.26
N ARG A 109 -0.71 -0.61 0.15
CA ARG A 109 -1.21 -1.75 -0.66
C ARG A 109 -1.74 -1.27 -2.01
N SER A 110 -2.43 -0.13 -2.05
CA SER A 110 -2.95 0.44 -3.29
C SER A 110 -1.84 0.91 -4.23
N GLU A 111 -0.78 1.52 -3.69
CA GLU A 111 0.40 1.96 -4.43
C GLU A 111 1.21 0.78 -4.96
N ARG A 112 1.51 -0.21 -4.12
CA ARG A 112 2.14 -1.47 -4.54
C ARG A 112 1.34 -2.16 -5.63
N ALA A 113 0.01 -2.14 -5.57
CA ALA A 113 -0.85 -2.70 -6.60
C ALA A 113 -0.81 -1.89 -7.92
N LYS A 114 -0.62 -0.57 -7.87
CA LYS A 114 -0.39 0.27 -9.07
C LYS A 114 0.98 -0.05 -9.69
N GLN A 115 2.04 -0.11 -8.87
CA GLN A 115 3.39 -0.46 -9.30
C GLN A 115 3.45 -1.86 -9.94
N LEU A 116 2.85 -2.87 -9.31
CA LEU A 116 2.81 -4.23 -9.86
C LEU A 116 2.05 -4.29 -11.19
N ARG A 117 1.00 -3.48 -11.37
CA ARG A 117 0.28 -3.36 -12.64
C ARG A 117 1.16 -2.72 -13.72
N ALA A 118 1.90 -1.68 -13.40
CA ALA A 118 2.84 -1.04 -14.31
C ALA A 118 3.96 -2.00 -14.74
N MET A 119 4.59 -2.68 -13.78
CA MET A 119 5.64 -3.69 -14.03
C MET A 119 5.15 -4.83 -14.93
N ARG A 120 3.92 -5.33 -14.72
CA ARG A 120 3.32 -6.35 -15.60
C ARG A 120 3.07 -5.85 -17.02
N LYS A 121 2.63 -4.61 -17.19
CA LYS A 121 2.43 -4.00 -18.52
C LYS A 121 3.77 -3.83 -19.24
N TYR A 122 4.77 -3.29 -18.56
CA TYR A 122 6.10 -3.08 -19.11
C TYR A 122 6.79 -4.42 -19.45
N GLY A 123 6.73 -5.40 -18.55
CA GLY A 123 7.30 -6.73 -18.78
C GLY A 123 6.73 -7.43 -20.02
N LYS A 124 5.45 -7.24 -20.35
CA LYS A 124 4.87 -7.75 -21.60
C LYS A 124 5.45 -7.06 -22.84
N LYS A 125 5.58 -5.72 -22.81
CA LYS A 125 6.18 -4.94 -23.91
C LYS A 125 7.64 -5.35 -24.15
N VAL A 126 8.41 -5.47 -23.07
CA VAL A 126 9.81 -5.92 -23.11
C VAL A 126 9.92 -7.33 -23.71
N GLN A 127 9.05 -8.26 -23.32
CA GLN A 127 9.06 -9.60 -23.91
C GLN A 127 8.79 -9.59 -25.42
N THR A 128 7.83 -8.78 -25.89
CA THR A 128 7.55 -8.65 -27.32
C THR A 128 8.68 -8.00 -28.08
N GLU A 129 9.29 -6.95 -27.51
CA GLU A 129 10.41 -6.23 -28.10
C GLU A 129 11.67 -7.10 -28.21
N ILE A 130 11.99 -7.87 -27.15
CA ILE A 130 13.09 -8.84 -27.18
C ILE A 130 12.85 -9.90 -28.27
N LEU A 131 11.62 -10.40 -28.41
CA LEU A 131 11.30 -11.40 -29.44
C LEU A 131 11.47 -10.82 -30.85
N GLN A 132 10.97 -9.61 -31.09
CA GLN A 132 11.11 -8.89 -32.36
C GLN A 132 12.58 -8.59 -32.68
N LYS A 133 13.35 -8.14 -31.69
CA LYS A 133 14.79 -7.88 -31.84
C LYS A 133 15.54 -9.16 -32.25
N ARG A 134 15.29 -10.28 -31.57
CA ARG A 134 15.87 -11.60 -31.93
C ARG A 134 15.48 -12.06 -33.33
N GLN A 135 14.23 -11.87 -33.73
CA GLN A 135 13.79 -12.20 -35.08
C GLN A 135 14.46 -11.33 -36.14
N LYS A 136 14.63 -10.03 -35.87
CA LYS A 136 15.33 -9.09 -36.74
C LYS A 136 16.81 -9.43 -36.86
N GLU A 137 17.49 -9.70 -35.75
CA GLU A 137 18.88 -10.18 -35.71
C GLU A 137 19.04 -11.47 -36.52
N LYS A 138 18.17 -12.47 -36.32
CA LYS A 138 18.19 -13.72 -37.09
C LYS A 138 17.96 -13.49 -38.59
N LYS A 139 17.04 -12.59 -38.96
CA LYS A 139 16.77 -12.25 -40.37
C LYS A 139 17.96 -11.52 -40.99
N ASN A 140 18.58 -10.59 -40.27
CA ASN A 140 19.78 -9.87 -40.70
C ASN A 140 20.95 -10.84 -40.91
N MET A 141 21.18 -11.75 -39.97
CA MET A 141 22.18 -12.82 -40.06
C MET A 141 21.94 -13.72 -41.28
N LEU A 142 20.71 -14.21 -41.47
CA LEU A 142 20.36 -15.03 -42.64
C LEU A 142 20.54 -14.28 -43.97
N ASN A 143 20.23 -12.98 -44.00
CA ASN A 143 20.45 -12.16 -45.19
C ASN A 143 21.94 -11.93 -45.46
N ALA A 144 22.76 -11.71 -44.43
CA ALA A 144 24.21 -11.60 -44.56
C ALA A 144 24.82 -12.89 -45.12
N VAL A 145 24.44 -14.06 -44.57
CA VAL A 145 24.87 -15.38 -45.08
C VAL A 145 24.45 -15.58 -46.54
N LYS A 146 23.22 -15.22 -46.92
CA LYS A 146 22.76 -15.31 -48.32
C LYS A 146 23.51 -14.37 -49.26
N LYS A 147 23.90 -13.18 -48.81
CA LYS A 147 24.70 -12.23 -49.61
C LYS A 147 26.12 -12.75 -49.83
N TYR A 148 26.74 -13.30 -48.79
CA TYR A 148 28.04 -13.97 -48.85
C TYR A 148 28.00 -15.18 -49.80
N GLN A 149 27.00 -16.06 -49.67
CA GLN A 149 26.83 -17.22 -50.56
C GLN A 149 26.65 -16.83 -52.04
N LYS A 150 26.06 -15.66 -52.31
CA LYS A 150 25.88 -15.13 -53.67
C LYS A 150 27.09 -14.34 -54.20
N GLY A 151 28.19 -14.26 -53.44
CA GLY A 151 29.41 -13.55 -53.85
C GLY A 151 29.28 -12.03 -53.90
N LEU A 152 28.22 -11.45 -53.33
CA LEU A 152 27.97 -10.00 -53.35
C LEU A 152 28.73 -9.24 -52.26
N SER A 153 29.31 -9.94 -51.30
CA SER A 153 30.08 -9.37 -50.19
C SER A 153 31.22 -10.31 -49.80
N ASP A 154 32.46 -9.83 -49.87
CA ASP A 154 33.68 -10.62 -49.66
C ASP A 154 34.19 -10.59 -48.20
N LYS A 155 33.68 -9.67 -47.39
CA LYS A 155 34.09 -9.50 -45.98
C LYS A 155 33.11 -10.18 -45.01
N LEU A 156 33.62 -11.07 -44.15
CA LEU A 156 32.89 -11.78 -43.10
C LEU A 156 32.61 -10.89 -41.86
N ASP A 157 32.16 -9.66 -42.08
CA ASP A 157 31.96 -8.64 -41.04
C ASP A 157 30.89 -9.02 -39.98
N PHE A 158 30.05 -10.01 -40.29
CA PHE A 158 29.06 -10.57 -39.36
C PHE A 158 29.68 -11.45 -38.24
N LEU A 159 30.88 -12.00 -38.44
CA LEU A 159 31.54 -12.87 -37.45
C LEU A 159 32.42 -12.10 -36.44
N ASP A 160 32.95 -10.94 -36.82
CA ASP A 160 33.90 -10.18 -35.99
C ASP A 160 33.22 -9.32 -34.91
N GLU A 161 31.94 -8.93 -35.07
CA GLU A 161 31.24 -8.10 -34.08
C GLU A 161 30.89 -8.85 -32.78
N GLU A 162 31.04 -10.19 -32.75
CA GLU A 162 30.81 -11.02 -31.55
C GLU A 162 32.12 -11.49 -30.86
N GLN A 163 33.31 -11.15 -31.40
CA GLN A 163 34.61 -11.49 -30.83
C GLN A 163 35.49 -10.26 -30.51
N ALA A 164 35.18 -9.53 -29.44
CA ALA A 164 36.17 -8.80 -28.64
C ALA A 164 35.63 -8.38 -27.25
N PRO A 165 36.42 -8.40 -26.17
CA PRO A 165 37.29 -9.47 -25.68
C PRO A 165 36.76 -10.08 -24.37
N ALA A 166 36.95 -11.39 -24.23
CA ALA A 166 36.89 -12.07 -22.95
C ALA A 166 38.16 -11.76 -22.13
N GLN A 167 38.20 -10.62 -21.44
CA GLN A 167 39.11 -10.40 -20.32
C GLN A 167 38.41 -9.63 -19.20
N GLY A 168 38.14 -10.35 -18.12
CA GLY A 168 37.44 -9.83 -16.95
C GLY A 168 37.38 -10.90 -15.86
N ASN A 169 38.55 -11.38 -15.47
CA ASN A 169 38.77 -12.35 -14.41
C ASN A 169 38.20 -11.82 -13.08
N LYS A 170 36.99 -12.25 -12.68
CA LYS A 170 36.53 -12.18 -11.29
C LYS A 170 35.82 -13.48 -10.90
N LYS A 171 36.59 -14.29 -10.16
CA LYS A 171 36.18 -15.35 -9.23
C LYS A 171 34.79 -15.09 -8.64
N GLY A 172 33.88 -16.04 -8.82
CA GLY A 172 32.54 -15.98 -8.24
C GLY A 172 31.77 -17.29 -8.36
N SER A 173 32.11 -18.24 -7.48
CA SER A 173 31.21 -19.30 -6.98
C SER A 173 30.40 -20.08 -8.02
N ALA A 174 30.89 -21.28 -8.33
CA ALA A 174 30.09 -22.38 -8.85
C ALA A 174 28.93 -22.74 -7.88
N SER A 175 27.79 -22.06 -7.98
CA SER A 175 26.54 -22.57 -7.44
C SER A 175 25.85 -23.36 -8.55
N GLN A 176 25.94 -24.68 -8.43
CA GLN A 176 25.20 -25.65 -9.22
C GLN A 176 23.78 -25.15 -9.51
N ARG A 177 23.48 -24.95 -10.79
CA ARG A 177 22.10 -24.79 -11.27
C ARG A 177 21.39 -26.11 -11.01
N ILE A 178 20.78 -26.25 -9.83
CA ILE A 178 19.77 -27.28 -9.58
C ILE A 178 18.68 -27.03 -10.62
N LYS A 179 18.67 -27.87 -11.66
CA LYS A 179 17.60 -27.95 -12.65
C LYS A 179 16.31 -28.25 -11.88
N LYS A 180 15.58 -27.19 -11.48
CA LYS A 180 14.29 -27.30 -10.81
C LYS A 180 13.37 -28.04 -11.78
N GLY A 181 13.16 -29.33 -11.51
CA GLY A 181 12.30 -30.19 -12.30
C GLY A 181 10.87 -29.62 -12.39
N PRO A 182 10.03 -30.17 -13.28
CA PRO A 182 8.67 -29.68 -13.46
C PRO A 182 7.90 -29.64 -12.13
N ASN A 183 7.17 -28.54 -11.91
CA ASN A 183 6.33 -28.29 -10.73
C ASN A 183 5.52 -29.55 -10.33
N ALA A 184 5.31 -29.82 -9.04
CA ALA A 184 4.53 -30.96 -8.52
C ALA A 184 3.18 -31.15 -9.24
N LYS A 185 2.49 -30.06 -9.58
CA LYS A 185 1.24 -30.11 -10.39
C LYS A 185 1.46 -30.70 -11.78
N ARG A 186 2.61 -30.41 -12.40
CA ARG A 186 3.01 -30.95 -13.71
C ARG A 186 3.50 -32.39 -13.58
N ARG A 187 4.22 -32.76 -12.52
CA ARG A 187 4.58 -34.17 -12.24
C ARG A 187 3.34 -35.06 -12.11
N TYR A 188 2.35 -34.65 -11.32
CA TYR A 188 1.10 -35.38 -11.18
C TYR A 188 0.34 -35.51 -12.51
N LYS A 189 0.25 -34.42 -13.30
CA LYS A 189 -0.39 -34.47 -14.62
C LYS A 189 0.36 -35.35 -15.62
N ASN A 190 1.67 -35.39 -15.55
CA ASN A 190 2.50 -36.24 -16.40
C ASN A 190 2.37 -37.71 -15.99
N GLN A 191 2.26 -38.00 -14.69
CA GLN A 191 2.01 -39.36 -14.18
C GLN A 191 0.61 -39.84 -14.55
N LYS A 192 -0.42 -39.02 -14.31
CA LYS A 192 -1.82 -39.40 -14.56
C LYS A 192 -2.18 -39.46 -16.04
N PHE A 193 -1.58 -38.61 -16.86
CA PHE A 193 -2.03 -38.42 -18.24
C PHE A 193 -0.90 -38.51 -19.29
N GLY A 194 0.34 -38.79 -18.91
CA GLY A 194 1.48 -38.80 -19.83
C GLY A 194 1.97 -37.42 -20.29
N PHE A 195 3.11 -37.41 -20.97
CA PHE A 195 3.83 -36.21 -21.42
C PHE A 195 3.37 -35.79 -22.83
N GLY A 196 2.41 -34.86 -22.92
CA GLY A 196 2.19 -34.05 -24.13
C GLY A 196 1.74 -34.73 -25.44
N GLY A 197 1.32 -36.00 -25.45
CA GLY A 197 0.83 -36.70 -26.66
C GLY A 197 -0.69 -36.91 -26.74
N LYS A 198 -1.18 -37.47 -27.86
CA LYS A 198 -2.58 -37.89 -28.09
C LYS A 198 -2.99 -38.89 -27.00
N LYS A 199 -3.84 -38.47 -26.07
CA LYS A 199 -4.28 -39.27 -24.93
C LYS A 199 -5.45 -40.13 -25.39
N LYS A 200 -5.19 -41.40 -25.74
CA LYS A 200 -6.20 -42.39 -26.18
C LYS A 200 -7.27 -42.60 -25.10
N GLY A 201 -8.25 -41.72 -24.99
CA GLY A 201 -9.39 -41.89 -24.08
C GLY A 201 -9.08 -41.77 -22.58
N SER A 202 -7.82 -41.70 -22.13
CA SER A 202 -7.46 -41.65 -20.69
C SER A 202 -7.88 -40.39 -19.93
N LYS A 203 -8.54 -39.44 -20.61
CA LYS A 203 -9.22 -38.28 -20.01
C LYS A 203 -10.75 -38.45 -19.91
N TRP A 204 -11.30 -39.55 -20.39
CA TRP A 204 -12.73 -39.83 -20.34
C TRP A 204 -13.09 -40.37 -18.95
N ASN A 205 -14.26 -39.99 -18.45
CA ASN A 205 -14.74 -40.48 -17.17
C ASN A 205 -15.14 -41.96 -17.31
N THR A 206 -14.52 -42.83 -16.53
CA THR A 206 -14.96 -44.23 -16.39
C THR A 206 -16.13 -44.31 -15.40
N LYS A 207 -16.93 -45.38 -15.45
CA LYS A 207 -18.05 -45.61 -14.52
C LYS A 207 -17.61 -45.56 -13.05
N GLU A 208 -16.39 -46.02 -12.76
CA GLU A 208 -15.77 -45.93 -11.44
C GLU A 208 -15.39 -44.48 -11.06
N SER A 209 -14.83 -43.72 -12.01
CA SER A 209 -14.48 -42.31 -11.80
C SER A 209 -15.69 -41.37 -11.67
N PHE A 210 -16.88 -41.79 -12.14
CA PHE A 210 -18.11 -41.00 -12.00
C PHE A 210 -18.66 -41.05 -10.56
N ASN A 211 -18.48 -42.18 -9.87
CA ASN A 211 -18.96 -42.39 -8.49
C ASN A 211 -17.90 -42.10 -7.42
N ASP A 212 -16.64 -41.88 -7.79
CA ASP A 212 -15.56 -41.57 -6.86
C ASP A 212 -15.62 -40.11 -6.35
N VAL A 213 -16.28 -39.93 -5.21
CA VAL A 213 -16.34 -38.66 -4.46
C VAL A 213 -15.25 -38.55 -3.38
N SER A 214 -14.32 -39.50 -3.27
CA SER A 214 -13.29 -39.52 -2.21
C SER A 214 -12.34 -38.32 -2.28
N GLY A 215 -12.11 -37.78 -3.49
CA GLY A 215 -11.34 -36.56 -3.72
C GLY A 215 -12.07 -35.25 -3.38
N PHE A 216 -13.38 -35.31 -3.12
CA PHE A 216 -14.19 -34.13 -2.80
C PHE A 216 -13.99 -33.73 -1.33
N ARG A 217 -13.03 -32.82 -1.10
CA ARG A 217 -12.83 -32.18 0.20
C ARG A 217 -13.87 -31.09 0.41
N SER A 218 -15.05 -31.46 0.89
CA SER A 218 -16.15 -30.55 1.27
C SER A 218 -15.68 -29.37 2.16
N LYS A 219 -14.67 -29.63 3.00
CA LYS A 219 -14.01 -28.70 3.94
C LYS A 219 -13.19 -27.58 3.27
N VAL A 220 -12.76 -27.77 2.02
CA VAL A 220 -11.97 -26.78 1.24
C VAL A 220 -12.85 -26.08 0.20
N ALA A 221 -13.81 -26.79 -0.39
CA ALA A 221 -14.73 -26.24 -1.40
C ALA A 221 -15.77 -25.28 -0.78
N HIS A 222 -16.12 -25.49 0.48
CA HIS A 222 -16.88 -24.53 1.28
C HIS A 222 -16.03 -24.22 2.51
N SER A 223 -15.61 -22.97 2.66
CA SER A 223 -14.80 -22.47 3.79
C SER A 223 -15.52 -22.59 5.14
N LYS A 224 -15.77 -23.82 5.59
CA LYS A 224 -16.26 -24.21 6.91
C LYS A 224 -15.29 -25.28 7.42
N GLY A 225 -14.14 -24.81 7.91
CA GLY A 225 -13.36 -25.61 8.85
C GLY A 225 -14.16 -25.88 10.14
N PRO A 226 -13.66 -26.75 11.04
CA PRO A 226 -14.30 -26.97 12.32
C PRO A 226 -14.02 -25.72 13.17
N ALA A 227 -14.98 -24.80 13.20
CA ALA A 227 -14.96 -23.68 14.12
C ALA A 227 -15.23 -24.24 15.53
N LYS A 228 -14.15 -24.61 16.24
CA LYS A 228 -14.16 -24.52 17.70
C LYS A 228 -14.21 -23.02 18.04
N GLY A 229 -15.30 -22.59 18.66
CA GLY A 229 -15.37 -21.35 19.44
C GLY A 229 -15.65 -20.06 18.67
N GLY A 230 -16.92 -19.67 18.63
CA GLY A 230 -17.35 -18.29 18.89
C GLY A 230 -16.96 -17.20 17.87
N LYS A 231 -17.96 -16.74 17.11
CA LYS A 231 -18.46 -15.34 17.07
C LYS A 231 -19.05 -14.98 15.71
N LYS A 232 -20.35 -14.64 15.76
CA LYS A 232 -21.12 -13.72 14.89
C LYS A 232 -21.01 -13.94 13.38
N ALA A 233 -21.99 -14.68 12.86
CA ALA A 233 -22.36 -14.65 11.46
C ALA A 233 -22.73 -13.21 11.07
N LEU A 234 -21.82 -12.52 10.37
CA LEU A 234 -22.13 -11.29 9.66
C LEU A 234 -23.22 -11.61 8.63
N ASN A 235 -24.32 -10.87 8.67
CA ASN A 235 -25.46 -10.93 7.74
C ASN A 235 -25.00 -10.90 6.27
N LYS A 236 -24.73 -12.07 5.69
CA LYS A 236 -24.52 -12.23 4.26
C LYS A 236 -25.87 -12.52 3.62
N ARG A 237 -26.35 -11.53 2.84
CA ARG A 237 -27.58 -11.61 2.07
C ARG A 237 -27.61 -12.93 1.29
N PRO A 238 -28.64 -13.78 1.44
CA PRO A 238 -28.75 -15.02 0.70
C PRO A 238 -28.79 -14.76 -0.81
N GLY A 239 -28.21 -15.68 -1.59
CA GLY A 239 -28.09 -15.56 -3.04
C GLY A 239 -29.45 -15.45 -3.76
N LYS A 240 -29.45 -14.92 -4.99
CA LYS A 240 -30.66 -14.57 -5.76
C LYS A 240 -31.70 -15.70 -5.83
N ARG A 241 -31.25 -16.96 -6.05
CA ARG A 241 -32.12 -18.15 -6.06
C ARG A 241 -32.77 -18.45 -4.71
N ALA A 242 -32.02 -18.32 -3.61
CA ALA A 242 -32.56 -18.53 -2.26
C ALA A 242 -33.62 -17.48 -1.90
N ARG A 243 -33.42 -16.23 -2.32
CA ARG A 243 -34.42 -15.15 -2.14
C ARG A 243 -35.72 -15.40 -2.91
N GLN A 244 -35.62 -15.88 -4.15
CA GLN A 244 -36.82 -16.23 -4.93
C GLN A 244 -37.61 -17.36 -4.25
N LYS A 245 -36.91 -18.37 -3.74
CA LYS A 245 -37.52 -19.52 -3.05
C LYS A 245 -38.18 -19.15 -1.72
N MET A 246 -37.64 -18.16 -0.99
CA MET A 246 -38.27 -17.63 0.22
C MET A 246 -39.51 -16.79 -0.10
N LYS A 247 -39.47 -16.03 -1.21
CA LYS A 247 -40.62 -15.22 -1.65
C LYS A 247 -41.81 -16.05 -2.11
N SER A 248 -41.56 -17.23 -2.69
CA SER A 248 -42.61 -18.19 -3.07
C SER A 248 -43.14 -19.02 -1.90
N ARG A 249 -42.47 -18.99 -0.73
CA ARG A 249 -42.89 -19.68 0.49
C ARG A 249 -43.74 -18.81 1.41
N ALA A 250 -43.77 -17.50 1.16
CA ALA A 250 -44.54 -16.51 1.90
C ALA A 250 -45.85 -16.12 1.17
N ARG A 251 -46.25 -16.90 0.16
CA ARG A 251 -47.57 -16.91 -0.43
C ARG A 251 -48.21 -18.25 -0.14
#